data_AF-A0A3D2SR96-F1
#
_entry.id   AF-A0A3D2SR96-F1
#
_cell.length_a   1.000
_cell.length_b   1.000
_cell.length_c   1.000
_cell.angle_alpha   90.00
_cell.angle_beta   90.00
_cell.angle_gamma   90.00
#
_symmetry.space_group_name_H-M   'P 1'
#
loop_
_entity.id
_entity.type
_entity.pdbx_description
1 polymer ?
#
loop_
_entity_poly.entity_id
_entity_poly.type
_entity_poly.pdbx_seq_one_letter_code
_entity_poly.pdbx_strand_id
1 'polypeptide(L)'
;DVLKTLVNELNQSTEWVKTHQDDAAKLLEKPTALDFNILKTSISRMGFGVTPLSPQVINEQQQVADAFYQQKLIPQPLKIQDAILTGEIK
;
A
#
# COMPACT_ATOMS: atom_id res chain seq x y z
N ASP A 1 18.33 -5.50 7.80
CA ASP A 1 18.92 -4.23 7.32
C ASP A 1 18.21 -3.67 6.09
N VAL A 2 18.32 -4.29 4.90
CA VAL A 2 17.74 -3.75 3.66
C VAL A 2 16.21 -3.53 3.73
N LEU A 3 15.45 -4.50 4.26
CA LEU A 3 13.99 -4.38 4.35
C LEU A 3 13.55 -3.26 5.30
N LYS A 4 14.26 -3.10 6.43
CA LYS A 4 14.05 -2.00 7.37
C LYS A 4 14.35 -0.66 6.71
N THR A 5 15.48 -0.55 6.02
CA THR A 5 15.85 0.66 5.27
C THR A 5 14.78 1.01 4.25
N LEU A 6 14.31 0.03 3.47
CA LEU A 6 13.26 0.25 2.49
C LEU A 6 11.97 0.79 3.14
N VAL A 7 11.50 0.17 4.22
CA VAL A 7 10.31 0.65 4.96
C VAL A 7 10.51 2.06 5.50
N ASN A 8 11.70 2.37 6.02
CA ASN A 8 12.02 3.70 6.52
C ASN A 8 12.02 4.76 5.41
N GLU A 9 12.62 4.47 4.25
CA GLU A 9 12.64 5.40 3.10
C GLU A 9 11.23 5.62 2.53
N LEU A 10 10.43 4.56 2.42
CA LEU A 10 9.04 4.67 2.00
C LEU A 10 8.23 5.54 2.97
N ASN A 11 8.41 5.34 4.28
CA ASN A 11 7.74 6.15 5.30
C ASN A 11 8.14 7.62 5.24
N GLN A 12 9.44 7.93 5.08
CA GLN A 12 9.90 9.30 4.88
C GLN A 12 9.25 9.95 3.65
N SER A 13 9.22 9.24 2.51
CA SER A 13 8.58 9.75 1.30
C SER A 13 7.09 9.99 1.50
N THR A 14 6.37 9.07 2.15
CA THR A 14 4.92 9.22 2.37
C THR A 14 4.58 10.32 3.37
N GLU A 15 5.41 10.56 4.40
CA GLU A 15 5.22 11.67 5.33
C GLU A 15 5.46 13.02 4.65
N TRP A 16 6.43 13.10 3.74
CA TRP A 16 6.61 14.29 2.91
C TRP A 16 5.35 14.56 2.06
N VAL A 17 4.81 13.55 1.37
CA VAL A 17 3.58 13.72 0.56
C VAL A 17 2.41 14.17 1.44
N LYS A 18 2.25 13.59 2.62
CA LYS A 18 1.18 13.93 3.56
C LYS A 18 1.22 15.41 3.98
N THR A 19 2.42 15.96 4.18
CA THR A 19 2.66 17.34 4.62
C THR A 19 2.76 18.33 3.46
N HIS A 20 2.99 17.86 2.23
CA HIS A 20 3.21 18.66 1.02
C HIS A 20 2.29 18.21 -0.14
N GLN A 21 1.00 18.01 0.12
CA GLN A 21 0.07 17.43 -0.86
C GLN A 21 -0.03 18.23 -2.17
N ASP A 22 0.05 19.56 -2.10
CA ASP A 22 0.00 20.42 -3.29
C ASP A 22 1.26 20.26 -4.14
N ASP A 23 2.43 20.16 -3.52
CA ASP A 23 3.68 19.94 -4.25
C ASP A 23 3.73 18.54 -4.84
N ALA A 24 3.23 17.54 -4.11
CA ALA A 24 3.07 16.18 -4.62
C ALA A 24 2.09 16.11 -5.80
N ALA A 25 0.98 16.85 -5.76
CA ALA A 25 0.04 16.93 -6.87
C ALA A 25 0.70 17.51 -8.12
N LYS A 26 1.41 18.64 -7.99
CA LYS A 26 2.16 19.26 -9.11
C LYS A 26 3.22 18.33 -9.69
N LEU A 27 3.94 17.61 -8.82
CA LEU A 27 4.98 16.66 -9.24
C LEU A 27 4.40 15.54 -10.12
N LEU A 28 3.16 15.14 -9.86
CA LEU A 28 2.49 14.04 -10.55
C LEU A 28 1.74 14.45 -11.82
N GLU A 29 1.53 15.74 -12.11
CA GLU A 29 0.80 16.19 -13.31
C GLU A 29 1.44 15.67 -14.60
N LYS A 30 2.76 15.87 -14.78
CA LYS A 30 3.48 15.43 -15.98
C LYS A 30 3.49 13.91 -16.18
N PRO A 31 3.87 13.07 -15.19
CA PRO A 31 3.93 11.63 -15.40
C PRO A 31 2.56 10.97 -15.53
N THR A 32 1.50 11.55 -14.96
CA THR A 32 0.14 10.96 -15.00
C THR A 32 -0.77 11.58 -16.07
N ALA A 33 -0.41 12.77 -16.58
CA ALA A 33 -1.25 13.60 -17.45
C ALA A 33 -2.61 13.98 -16.83
N LEU A 34 -2.71 13.99 -15.50
CA LEU A 34 -3.91 14.41 -14.76
C LEU A 34 -3.74 15.83 -14.24
N ASP A 35 -4.82 16.59 -14.22
CA ASP A 35 -4.84 17.95 -13.68
C ASP A 35 -4.57 17.99 -12.17
N PHE A 36 -3.90 19.05 -11.71
CA PHE A 36 -3.61 19.33 -10.31
C PHE A 36 -4.79 19.06 -9.36
N ASN A 37 -6.00 19.55 -9.68
CA ASN A 37 -7.16 19.42 -8.79
C ASN A 37 -7.62 17.95 -8.63
N ILE A 38 -7.48 17.13 -9.67
CA ILE A 38 -7.78 15.69 -9.64
C ILE A 38 -6.77 14.99 -8.73
N LEU A 39 -5.48 15.28 -8.95
CA LEU A 39 -4.39 14.69 -8.16
C LEU A 39 -4.46 15.10 -6.70
N LYS A 40 -4.71 16.38 -6.40
CA LYS A 40 -4.90 16.88 -5.03
C LYS A 40 -6.04 16.15 -4.32
N THR A 41 -7.17 15.94 -5.00
CA THR A 41 -8.30 15.18 -4.45
C THR A 41 -7.95 13.71 -4.20
N SER A 42 -7.19 13.09 -5.10
CA SER A 42 -6.75 11.70 -4.94
C SER A 42 -5.79 11.55 -3.76
N ILE A 43 -4.79 12.44 -3.67
CA ILE A 43 -3.78 12.44 -2.61
C ILE A 43 -4.43 12.70 -1.24
N SER A 44 -5.41 13.60 -1.17
CA SER A 44 -6.09 13.90 0.10
C SER A 44 -6.91 12.71 0.64
N ARG A 45 -7.27 11.74 -0.21
CA ARG A 45 -7.99 10.50 0.17
C ARG A 45 -7.05 9.33 0.45
N MET A 46 -5.76 9.48 0.18
CA MET A 46 -4.78 8.40 0.26
C MET A 46 -4.44 8.09 1.73
N GLY A 47 -4.19 6.81 2.03
CA GLY A 47 -3.54 6.40 3.26
C GLY A 47 -2.03 6.62 3.18
N PHE A 48 -1.41 7.07 4.26
CA PHE A 48 0.04 7.34 4.32
C PHE A 48 0.76 6.38 5.24
N GLY A 49 2.01 6.07 4.89
CA GLY A 49 2.87 5.17 5.64
C GLY A 49 2.70 3.69 5.26
N VAL A 50 3.73 2.92 5.58
CA VAL A 50 3.80 1.47 5.41
C VAL A 50 4.28 0.83 6.71
N THR A 51 3.61 -0.26 7.09
CA THR A 51 3.90 -1.02 8.32
C THR A 51 3.95 -2.52 8.01
N PRO A 52 4.59 -3.33 8.87
CA PRO A 52 4.47 -4.78 8.79
C PRO A 52 3.01 -5.23 8.91
N LEU A 53 2.67 -6.33 8.22
CA LEU A 53 1.34 -6.92 8.28
C LEU A 53 1.06 -7.44 9.70
N SER A 54 -0.06 -7.00 10.28
CA SER A 54 -0.53 -7.51 11.56
C SER A 54 -1.27 -8.85 11.38
N PRO A 55 -1.40 -9.67 12.45
CA PRO A 55 -2.20 -10.89 12.40
C PRO A 55 -3.64 -10.65 11.94
N GLN A 56 -4.22 -9.50 12.31
CA GLN A 56 -5.55 -9.11 11.86
C GLN A 56 -5.60 -8.90 10.35
N VAL A 57 -4.67 -8.12 9.80
CA VAL A 57 -4.62 -7.85 8.34
C VAL A 57 -4.37 -9.14 7.56
N ILE A 58 -3.52 -10.04 8.06
CA ILE A 58 -3.28 -11.35 7.45
C ILE A 58 -4.58 -12.17 7.37
N ASN A 59 -5.38 -12.15 8.44
CA ASN A 59 -6.67 -12.84 8.47
C ASN A 59 -7.70 -12.19 7.53
N GLU A 60 -7.75 -10.87 7.46
CA GLU A 60 -8.61 -10.13 6.52
C GLU A 60 -8.23 -10.46 5.06
N GLN A 61 -6.94 -10.55 4.74
CA GLN A 61 -6.48 -10.99 3.42
C GLN A 61 -6.88 -12.42 3.10
N GLN A 62 -6.88 -13.33 4.10
CA GLN A 62 -7.37 -14.70 3.90
C GLN A 62 -8.86 -14.70 3.55
N GLN A 63 -9.67 -13.88 4.21
CA GLN A 63 -11.11 -13.76 3.89
C GLN A 63 -11.34 -13.25 2.48
N VAL A 64 -10.53 -12.30 2.00
CA VAL A 64 -10.60 -11.83 0.61
C VAL A 64 -10.24 -12.96 -0.37
N ALA A 65 -9.16 -13.70 -0.11
CA ALA A 65 -8.76 -14.83 -0.95
C ALA A 65 -9.85 -15.92 -1.01
N ASP A 66 -10.47 -16.24 0.12
CA ASP A 66 -11.55 -17.21 0.22
C ASP A 66 -12.77 -16.75 -0.59
N ALA A 67 -13.16 -15.47 -0.46
CA ALA A 67 -14.27 -14.91 -1.22
C ALA A 67 -14.01 -14.97 -2.74
N PHE A 68 -12.79 -14.64 -3.18
CA PHE A 68 -12.43 -14.71 -4.60
C PHE A 68 -12.50 -16.14 -5.14
N TYR A 69 -12.06 -17.13 -4.35
CA TYR A 69 -12.16 -18.54 -4.75
C TYR A 69 -13.62 -19.01 -4.80
N GLN A 70 -14.44 -18.67 -3.79
CA GLN A 70 -15.87 -19.02 -3.76
C GLN A 70 -16.64 -18.44 -4.95
N GLN A 71 -16.31 -17.22 -5.37
CA GLN A 71 -16.88 -16.58 -6.56
C GLN A 71 -16.21 -17.02 -7.87
N LYS A 72 -15.27 -17.97 -7.81
CA LYS A 72 -14.53 -18.50 -8.97
C LYS A 72 -13.77 -17.42 -9.76
N LEU A 73 -13.38 -16.33 -9.09
CA LEU A 73 -12.55 -15.27 -9.65
C LEU A 73 -11.07 -15.67 -9.70
N ILE A 74 -10.68 -16.66 -8.90
CA ILE A 74 -9.36 -17.30 -8.95
C ILE A 74 -9.51 -18.82 -9.04
N PRO A 75 -8.58 -19.52 -9.72
CA PRO A 75 -8.75 -20.94 -10.03
C PRO A 75 -8.40 -21.89 -8.88
N GLN A 76 -7.66 -21.42 -7.86
CA GLN A 76 -7.17 -22.24 -6.75
C GLN A 76 -7.30 -21.48 -5.43
N PRO A 77 -7.57 -22.17 -4.30
CA PRO A 77 -7.55 -21.54 -3.00
C PRO A 77 -6.12 -21.10 -2.65
N LEU A 78 -6.00 -19.97 -1.94
CA LEU A 78 -4.72 -19.44 -1.47
C LEU A 78 -4.66 -19.56 0.06
N LYS A 79 -3.48 -19.87 0.58
CA LYS A 79 -3.18 -19.77 2.01
C LYS A 79 -2.25 -18.57 2.21
N ILE A 80 -2.81 -17.46 2.68
CA ILE A 80 -2.09 -16.18 2.79
C ILE A 80 -0.85 -16.30 3.67
N GLN A 81 -0.92 -17.12 4.73
CA GLN A 81 0.21 -17.33 5.64
C GLN A 81 1.49 -17.80 4.95
N ASP A 82 1.37 -18.56 3.85
CA ASP A 82 2.52 -19.09 3.12
C ASP A 82 3.25 -18.00 2.30
N ALA A 83 2.61 -16.85 2.08
CA ALA A 83 3.16 -15.70 1.37
C ALA A 83 3.66 -14.58 2.32
N ILE A 84 3.57 -14.77 3.63
CA ILE A 84 4.03 -13.77 4.60
C ILE A 84 5.53 -13.89 4.80
N LEU A 85 6.24 -12.77 4.61
CA LEU A 85 7.66 -12.66 4.95
C LEU A 85 7.82 -12.71 6.47
N THR A 86 8.52 -13.71 6.97
CA THR A 86 8.79 -13.91 8.41
C THR A 86 10.03 -13.17 8.91
N GLY A 87 10.70 -12.41 8.04
CA GLY A 87 11.87 -11.62 8.43
C GLY A 87 11.47 -10.49 9.39
N GLU A 88 12.07 -10.47 10.58
CA GLU A 88 11.86 -9.37 11.54
C GLU A 88 12.31 -8.05 10.91
N ILE A 89 11.36 -7.15 10.65
CA ILE A 89 11.65 -5.74 10.39
C ILE A 89 11.90 -5.10 11.77
N LYS A 90 13.04 -5.42 12.39
CA LYS A 90 13.50 -4.71 13.61
C LYS A 90 13.87 -3.30 13.27
#